data_AF-A0A533XFF3-F1
#
_entry.id   AF-A0A533XFF3-F1
#
_cell.length_a   1.000
_cell.length_b   1.000
_cell.length_c   1.000
_cell.angle_alpha   90.00
_cell.angle_beta   90.00
_cell.angle_gamma   90.00
#
_symmetry.space_group_name_H-M   'P 1'
#
loop_
_entity.id
_entity.type
_entity.pdbx_description
1 polymer ?
#
loop_
_entity_poly.entity_id
_entity_poly.type
_entity_poly.pdbx_seq_one_letter_code
_entity_poly.pdbx_strand_id
1 'polypeptide(L)'
;RFFTPLQEIVFAGHPVLGAFYILAHIGVISLIEPVTRLHQETHVGVFPVELFVHDGCIRNIFMEQPKPEFLGVIEPLRDLFEVAKAVGVPKTKITGTGLPVEIVSTGFPVIVVPVRTLTAVSAASPNIVLINGVCEQHKAQGIMVFSTVTVEEESTVHTRMFASPVGVVEDPATGSATGALGAYLT
;
A
#
# COMPACT_ATOMS: atom_id res chain seq x y z
N ARG A 1 5.47 13.10 11.18
CA ARG A 1 6.65 12.23 10.93
C ARG A 1 6.24 10.79 11.14
N PHE A 2 6.82 9.85 10.41
CA PHE A 2 6.39 8.45 10.40
C PHE A 2 7.60 7.53 10.58
N PHE A 3 7.52 6.57 11.49
CA PHE A 3 8.64 5.69 11.78
C PHE A 3 8.19 4.24 11.71
N THR A 4 8.93 3.44 10.95
CA THR A 4 8.90 1.98 11.07
C THR A 4 9.91 1.55 12.14
N PRO A 5 9.97 0.25 12.51
CA PRO A 5 10.98 -0.23 13.45
C PRO A 5 12.44 0.05 13.04
N LEU A 6 12.70 0.28 11.75
CA LEU A 6 14.06 0.45 11.22
C LEU A 6 14.39 1.89 10.81
N GLN A 7 13.41 2.67 10.33
CA GLN A 7 13.71 3.98 9.76
C GLN A 7 12.50 4.93 9.77
N GLU A 8 12.78 6.22 9.59
CA GLU A 8 11.75 7.18 9.20
C GLU A 8 11.34 6.94 7.74
N ILE A 9 10.04 7.03 7.46
CA ILE A 9 9.50 7.03 6.10
C ILE A 9 8.87 8.39 5.80
N VAL A 10 8.89 8.76 4.53
CA VAL A 10 8.48 10.09 4.10
C VAL A 10 6.96 10.26 4.04
N PHE A 11 6.24 9.16 3.88
CA PHE A 11 4.79 9.12 3.75
C PHE A 11 4.22 7.81 4.30
N ALA A 12 3.03 7.86 4.90
CA ALA A 12 2.30 6.68 5.35
C ALA A 12 0.79 6.98 5.39
N GLY A 13 -0.05 6.01 5.00
CA GLY A 13 -1.52 6.19 4.99
C GLY A 13 -2.17 6.01 6.36
N HIS A 14 -2.24 4.77 6.86
CA HIS A 14 -2.95 4.47 8.12
C HIS A 14 -2.46 5.26 9.34
N PRO A 15 -1.16 5.63 9.49
CA PRO A 15 -0.74 6.45 10.63
C PRO A 15 -1.34 7.86 10.58
N VAL A 16 -1.59 8.41 9.39
CA VAL A 16 -2.26 9.70 9.21
C VAL A 16 -3.70 9.63 9.66
N LEU A 17 -4.43 8.65 9.11
CA LEU A 17 -5.85 8.47 9.44
C LEU A 17 -6.02 8.25 10.95
N GLY A 18 -5.19 7.41 11.56
CA GLY A 18 -5.20 7.16 13.00
C GLY A 18 -4.85 8.39 13.83
N ALA A 19 -3.84 9.18 13.42
CA ALA A 19 -3.45 10.41 14.11
C ALA A 19 -4.56 11.45 14.10
N PHE A 20 -5.17 11.73 12.94
CA PHE A 20 -6.26 12.71 12.86
C PHE A 20 -7.53 12.22 13.56
N TYR A 21 -7.82 10.92 13.49
CA TYR A 21 -8.91 10.33 14.27
C TYR A 21 -8.71 10.57 15.77
N ILE A 22 -7.54 10.22 16.32
CA ILE A 22 -7.31 10.33 17.77
C ILE A 22 -7.25 11.79 18.22
N LEU A 23 -6.63 12.69 17.45
CA LEU A 23 -6.55 14.10 17.78
C LEU A 23 -7.93 14.76 17.86
N ALA A 24 -8.84 14.40 16.96
CA ALA A 24 -10.23 14.83 17.05
C ALA A 24 -10.96 14.18 18.23
N HIS A 25 -10.77 12.87 18.44
CA HIS A 25 -11.41 12.13 19.52
C HIS A 25 -11.06 12.65 20.92
N ILE A 26 -9.81 13.07 21.13
CA ILE A 26 -9.36 13.65 22.41
C ILE A 26 -9.58 15.17 22.50
N GLY A 27 -10.24 15.78 21.50
CA GLY A 27 -10.62 17.20 21.51
C GLY A 27 -9.50 18.19 21.19
N VAL A 28 -8.35 17.73 20.66
CA VAL A 28 -7.30 18.62 20.16
C VAL A 28 -7.73 19.30 18.86
N ILE A 29 -8.48 18.57 18.02
CA ILE A 29 -9.10 19.11 16.81
C ILE A 29 -10.61 19.25 17.06
N SER A 30 -11.12 20.47 16.93
CA SER A 30 -12.56 20.72 16.94
C SER A 30 -13.19 20.27 15.63
N LEU A 31 -14.24 19.45 15.72
CA LEU A 31 -14.98 18.98 14.55
C LEU A 31 -15.95 20.04 14.03
N ILE A 32 -15.98 20.19 12.71
CA ILE A 32 -16.89 21.02 11.93
C ILE A 32 -17.69 20.10 11.00
N GLU A 33 -19.02 20.19 11.05
CA GLU A 33 -19.94 19.44 10.18
C GLU A 33 -20.26 20.29 8.92
N PRO A 34 -20.37 19.70 7.71
CA PRO A 34 -20.24 18.26 7.38
C PRO A 34 -18.81 17.76 7.26
N VAL A 35 -17.83 18.66 7.10
CA VAL A 35 -16.43 18.29 6.85
C VAL A 35 -15.48 19.20 7.61
N THR A 36 -14.60 18.60 8.39
CA THR A 36 -13.45 19.26 8.99
C THR A 36 -12.26 19.13 8.04
N ARG A 37 -11.78 20.26 7.50
CA ARG A 37 -10.66 20.29 6.55
C ARG A 37 -9.38 20.70 7.26
N LEU A 38 -8.35 19.88 7.11
CA LEU A 38 -7.04 20.04 7.72
C LEU A 38 -5.96 19.84 6.67
N HIS A 39 -4.74 20.19 7.03
CA HIS A 39 -3.57 19.91 6.21
C HIS A 39 -2.54 19.18 7.06
N GLN A 40 -1.86 18.23 6.42
CA GLN A 40 -0.73 17.54 6.99
C GLN A 40 0.54 17.88 6.24
N GLU A 41 1.52 18.39 6.96
CA GLU A 41 2.88 18.55 6.46
C GLU A 41 3.70 17.26 6.66
N THR A 42 4.39 16.86 5.60
CA THR A 42 5.29 15.70 5.52
C THR A 42 6.57 16.09 4.78
N HIS A 43 7.57 15.20 4.74
CA HIS A 43 8.80 15.45 3.98
C HIS A 43 8.59 15.57 2.47
N VAL A 44 7.47 15.07 1.95
CA VAL A 44 7.12 15.08 0.52
C VAL A 44 6.06 16.12 0.17
N GLY A 45 5.66 16.97 1.12
CA GLY A 45 4.74 18.08 0.89
C GLY A 45 3.63 18.19 1.93
N VAL A 46 2.71 19.09 1.65
CA VAL A 46 1.52 19.37 2.46
C VAL A 46 0.29 18.82 1.76
N PHE A 47 -0.43 17.91 2.43
CA PHE A 47 -1.58 17.21 1.85
C PHE A 47 -2.86 17.50 2.64
N PRO A 48 -4.00 17.71 1.97
CA PRO A 48 -5.27 17.86 2.67
C PRO A 48 -5.71 16.56 3.33
N VAL A 49 -6.34 16.71 4.50
CA VAL A 49 -7.04 15.66 5.23
C VAL A 49 -8.45 16.16 5.54
N GLU A 50 -9.45 15.39 5.17
CA GLU A 50 -10.86 15.71 5.36
C GLU A 50 -11.50 14.69 6.30
N LEU A 51 -12.03 15.15 7.44
CA LEU A 51 -12.84 14.33 8.31
C LEU A 51 -14.31 14.62 8.02
N PHE A 52 -15.02 13.63 7.51
CA PHE A 52 -16.46 13.69 7.30
C PHE A 52 -17.16 13.43 8.62
N VAL A 53 -17.95 14.40 9.07
CA VAL A 53 -18.58 14.42 10.39
C VAL A 53 -20.08 14.33 10.22
N HIS A 54 -20.72 13.57 11.11
CA HIS A 54 -22.16 13.54 11.25
C HIS A 54 -22.54 13.25 12.70
N ASP A 55 -23.45 14.05 13.26
CA ASP A 55 -23.84 14.01 14.69
C ASP A 55 -22.63 14.15 15.62
N GLY A 56 -21.71 15.05 15.26
CA GLY A 56 -20.47 15.26 16.02
C GLY A 56 -19.48 14.08 16.01
N CYS A 57 -19.73 13.04 15.21
CA CYS A 57 -18.88 11.86 15.11
C CYS A 57 -18.20 11.79 13.74
N ILE A 58 -16.94 11.35 13.70
CA ILE A 58 -16.23 11.08 12.44
C ILE A 58 -16.81 9.81 11.81
N ARG A 59 -17.29 9.91 10.57
CA ARG A 59 -17.76 8.77 9.77
C ARG A 59 -16.69 8.23 8.84
N ASN A 60 -15.94 9.14 8.21
CA ASN A 60 -14.86 8.78 7.31
C ASN A 60 -13.73 9.81 7.41
N ILE A 61 -12.51 9.37 7.09
CA ILE A 61 -11.35 10.23 6.94
C ILE A 61 -10.77 10.01 5.56
N PHE A 62 -10.62 11.10 4.81
CA PHE A 62 -10.02 11.11 3.49
C PHE A 62 -8.69 11.83 3.60
N MET A 63 -7.69 11.34 2.87
CA MET A 63 -6.40 12.00 2.73
C MET A 63 -6.00 11.98 1.26
N GLU A 64 -5.39 13.07 0.81
CA GLU A 64 -4.70 13.07 -0.47
C GLU A 64 -3.34 12.40 -0.34
N GLN A 65 -2.93 11.68 -1.37
CA GLN A 65 -1.59 11.08 -1.47
C GLN A 65 -0.78 11.84 -2.53
N PRO A 66 0.57 11.76 -2.47
CA PRO A 66 1.40 12.15 -3.61
C PRO A 66 0.89 11.55 -4.92
N LYS A 67 1.07 12.29 -6.01
CA LYS A 67 0.70 11.80 -7.35
C LYS A 67 1.39 10.46 -7.64
N PRO A 68 0.70 9.53 -8.33
CA PRO A 68 1.29 8.24 -8.64
C PRO A 68 2.47 8.39 -9.60
N GLU A 69 3.54 7.66 -9.32
CA GLU A 69 4.71 7.50 -10.18
C GLU A 69 4.85 6.03 -10.56
N PHE A 70 4.93 5.77 -11.87
CA PHE A 70 5.21 4.45 -12.43
C PHE A 70 6.70 4.35 -12.70
N LEU A 71 7.40 3.60 -11.85
CA LEU A 71 8.86 3.59 -11.77
C LEU A 71 9.51 2.49 -12.61
N GLY A 72 8.70 1.59 -13.19
CA GLY A 72 9.16 0.63 -14.18
C GLY A 72 8.46 -0.73 -14.09
N VAL A 73 8.46 -1.45 -15.20
CA VAL A 73 7.88 -2.80 -15.34
C VAL A 73 8.97 -3.86 -15.16
N ILE A 74 8.65 -4.93 -14.42
CA ILE A 74 9.51 -6.11 -14.25
C ILE A 74 9.16 -7.13 -15.33
N GLU A 75 9.83 -7.02 -16.48
CA GLU A 75 9.60 -7.86 -17.65
C GLU A 75 10.53 -9.08 -17.80
N PRO A 76 11.85 -8.98 -17.50
CA PRO A 76 12.74 -10.10 -17.74
C PRO A 76 12.26 -11.36 -17.03
N LEU A 77 12.15 -12.48 -17.76
CA LEU A 77 11.64 -13.75 -17.22
C LEU A 77 12.38 -14.21 -15.96
N ARG A 78 13.65 -13.83 -15.84
CA ARG A 78 14.48 -14.08 -14.67
C ARG A 78 14.00 -13.26 -13.46
N ASP A 79 13.80 -11.95 -13.63
CA ASP A 79 13.40 -11.07 -12.53
C ASP A 79 11.99 -11.42 -12.03
N LEU A 80 11.08 -11.76 -12.96
CA LEU A 80 9.75 -12.23 -12.60
C LEU A 80 9.79 -13.55 -11.81
N PHE A 81 10.75 -14.43 -12.09
CA PHE A 81 10.94 -15.66 -11.34
C PHE A 81 11.45 -15.41 -9.92
N GLU A 82 12.33 -14.43 -9.73
CA GLU A 82 12.79 -14.03 -8.40
C GLU A 82 11.66 -13.37 -7.59
N VAL A 83 10.84 -12.52 -8.20
CA VAL A 83 9.62 -11.97 -7.56
C VAL A 83 8.69 -13.11 -7.13
N ALA A 84 8.40 -14.05 -8.03
CA ALA A 84 7.52 -15.19 -7.77
C ALA A 84 8.02 -16.05 -6.59
N LYS A 85 9.32 -16.34 -6.54
CA LYS A 85 9.96 -17.03 -5.42
C LYS A 85 9.89 -16.22 -4.12
N ALA A 86 10.12 -14.91 -4.19
CA ALA A 86 10.13 -14.03 -3.03
C ALA A 86 8.77 -14.03 -2.31
N VAL A 87 7.66 -14.04 -3.05
CA VAL A 87 6.31 -14.11 -2.47
C VAL A 87 5.78 -15.54 -2.29
N GLY A 88 6.55 -16.56 -2.70
CA GLY A 88 6.14 -17.97 -2.60
C GLY A 88 4.94 -18.34 -3.49
N VAL A 89 4.77 -17.67 -4.63
CA VAL A 89 3.67 -17.92 -5.58
C VAL A 89 4.23 -18.49 -6.88
N PRO A 90 3.63 -19.54 -7.49
CA PRO A 90 4.09 -20.03 -8.78
C PRO A 90 4.04 -18.93 -9.85
N LYS A 91 5.13 -18.73 -10.59
CA LYS A 91 5.23 -17.73 -11.66
C LYS A 91 4.05 -17.76 -12.64
N THR A 92 3.54 -18.96 -12.96
CA THR A 92 2.40 -19.15 -13.86
C THR A 92 1.09 -18.54 -13.34
N LYS A 93 0.94 -18.38 -12.02
CA LYS A 93 -0.21 -17.70 -11.41
C LYS A 93 -0.12 -16.17 -11.52
N ILE A 94 1.09 -15.64 -11.71
CA ILE A 94 1.35 -14.23 -11.97
C ILE A 94 1.19 -13.96 -13.47
N THR A 95 1.98 -14.62 -14.32
CA THR A 95 1.93 -14.43 -15.78
C THR A 95 0.58 -14.78 -16.38
N GLY A 96 -0.13 -15.73 -15.78
CA GLY A 96 -1.46 -16.15 -16.23
C GLY A 96 -2.57 -15.13 -16.04
N THR A 97 -2.27 -13.97 -15.42
CA THR A 97 -3.17 -12.81 -15.37
C THR A 97 -3.11 -11.95 -16.64
N GLY A 98 -1.98 -11.99 -17.36
CA GLY A 98 -1.71 -11.08 -18.48
C GLY A 98 -1.41 -9.63 -18.06
N LEU A 99 -1.39 -9.34 -16.76
CA LEU A 99 -1.12 -8.01 -16.22
C LEU A 99 0.38 -7.85 -15.89
N PRO A 100 0.96 -6.66 -16.07
CA PRO A 100 2.38 -6.42 -15.80
C PRO A 100 2.67 -6.45 -14.29
N VAL A 101 3.85 -6.94 -13.91
CA VAL A 101 4.41 -6.67 -12.58
C VAL A 101 5.11 -5.33 -12.66
N GLU A 102 4.73 -4.36 -11.83
CA GLU A 102 5.17 -2.98 -11.99
C GLU A 102 5.49 -2.33 -10.65
N ILE A 103 6.46 -1.40 -10.64
CA ILE A 103 6.81 -0.62 -9.46
C ILE A 103 6.01 0.69 -9.51
N VAL A 104 5.13 0.89 -8.54
CA VAL A 104 4.28 2.09 -8.46
C VAL A 104 4.45 2.74 -7.09
N SER A 105 4.43 4.07 -7.06
CA SER A 105 4.63 4.86 -5.84
C SER A 105 3.63 5.99 -5.73
N THR A 106 3.06 6.16 -4.55
CA THR A 106 2.40 7.41 -4.10
C THR A 106 3.16 7.96 -2.89
N GLY A 107 4.50 7.96 -2.95
CA GLY A 107 5.40 8.31 -1.86
C GLY A 107 5.99 7.11 -1.10
N PHE A 108 5.59 5.90 -1.46
CA PHE A 108 6.14 4.63 -0.95
C PHE A 108 6.19 3.61 -2.11
N PRO A 109 7.34 3.45 -2.79
CA PRO A 109 7.46 2.55 -3.94
C PRO A 109 7.18 1.09 -3.58
N VAL A 110 6.25 0.45 -4.29
CA VAL A 110 5.91 -0.96 -4.12
C VAL A 110 5.91 -1.70 -5.43
N ILE A 111 6.36 -2.96 -5.41
CA ILE A 111 6.20 -3.89 -6.53
C ILE A 111 4.79 -4.44 -6.49
N VAL A 112 3.96 -4.06 -7.45
CA VAL A 112 2.58 -4.53 -7.62
C VAL A 112 2.60 -5.84 -8.41
N VAL A 113 2.13 -6.92 -7.78
CA VAL A 113 2.18 -8.29 -8.31
C VAL A 113 0.75 -8.84 -8.48
N PRO A 114 0.22 -8.86 -9.72
CA PRO A 114 -1.09 -9.46 -10.00
C PRO A 114 -1.02 -10.99 -9.89
N VAL A 115 -2.01 -11.59 -9.24
CA VAL A 115 -2.15 -13.04 -9.08
C VAL A 115 -3.57 -13.48 -9.40
N ARG A 116 -3.67 -14.56 -10.18
CA ARG A 116 -4.94 -14.99 -10.79
C ARG A 116 -6.04 -15.42 -9.82
N THR A 117 -5.69 -15.89 -8.62
CA THR A 117 -6.66 -16.53 -7.72
C THR A 117 -6.47 -16.11 -6.28
N LEU A 118 -7.57 -15.93 -5.56
CA LEU A 118 -7.58 -15.67 -4.12
C LEU A 118 -6.75 -16.71 -3.35
N THR A 119 -6.91 -18.01 -3.66
CA THR A 119 -6.12 -19.08 -3.04
C THR A 119 -4.61 -18.88 -3.15
N ALA A 120 -4.12 -18.31 -4.26
CA ALA A 120 -2.70 -18.06 -4.46
C ALA A 120 -2.21 -16.84 -3.68
N VAL A 121 -3.06 -15.83 -3.47
CA VAL A 121 -2.76 -14.72 -2.55
C VAL A 121 -2.75 -15.22 -1.10
N SER A 122 -3.76 -15.98 -0.68
CA SER A 122 -3.86 -16.53 0.68
C SER A 122 -2.73 -17.52 0.98
N ALA A 123 -2.30 -18.32 0.00
CA ALA A 123 -1.20 -19.27 0.16
C ALA A 123 0.19 -18.67 -0.08
N ALA A 124 0.29 -17.37 -0.39
CA ALA A 124 1.59 -16.71 -0.55
C ALA A 124 2.43 -16.89 0.73
N SER A 125 3.68 -17.30 0.54
CA SER A 125 4.60 -17.64 1.63
C SER A 125 5.85 -16.78 1.47
N PRO A 126 5.87 -15.58 2.07
CA PRO A 126 6.94 -14.61 1.86
C PRO A 126 8.29 -15.14 2.34
N ASN A 127 9.31 -15.05 1.49
CA ASN A 127 10.70 -15.27 1.85
C ASN A 127 11.38 -13.92 2.07
N ILE A 128 11.60 -13.56 3.34
CA ILE A 128 12.13 -12.24 3.73
C ILE A 128 13.46 -11.91 3.04
N VAL A 129 14.38 -12.88 2.91
CA VAL A 129 15.69 -12.65 2.30
C VAL A 129 15.54 -12.33 0.82
N LEU A 130 14.70 -13.09 0.11
CA LEU A 130 14.44 -12.85 -1.31
C LEU A 130 13.66 -11.56 -1.54
N ILE A 131 12.68 -11.25 -0.69
CA ILE A 131 11.94 -9.99 -0.76
C ILE A 131 12.90 -8.80 -0.61
N ASN A 132 13.78 -8.83 0.40
CA ASN A 132 14.75 -7.77 0.61
C ASN A 132 15.66 -7.59 -0.63
N GLY A 133 16.17 -8.69 -1.20
CA GLY A 133 17.03 -8.62 -2.40
C GLY A 133 16.30 -8.10 -3.64
N VAL A 134 15.06 -8.55 -3.88
CA VAL A 134 14.23 -8.07 -5.00
C VAL A 134 13.88 -6.59 -4.82
N CYS A 135 13.47 -6.19 -3.62
CA CYS A 135 13.16 -4.79 -3.32
C CYS A 135 14.39 -3.88 -3.44
N GLU A 136 15.57 -4.32 -2.99
CA GLU A 136 16.81 -3.59 -3.16
C GLU A 136 17.17 -3.41 -4.65
N GLN A 137 17.11 -4.49 -5.44
CA GLN A 137 17.37 -4.46 -6.88
C GLN A 137 16.46 -3.47 -7.61
N HIS A 138 15.19 -3.42 -7.23
CA HIS A 138 14.16 -2.60 -7.90
C HIS A 138 13.88 -1.27 -7.19
N LYS A 139 14.66 -0.91 -6.16
CA LYS A 139 14.47 0.31 -5.34
C LYS A 139 13.04 0.46 -4.79
N ALA A 140 12.43 -0.67 -4.44
CA ALA A 140 11.11 -0.74 -3.84
C ALA A 140 11.21 -0.91 -2.31
N GLN A 141 10.14 -0.58 -1.60
CA GLN A 141 10.06 -0.70 -0.13
C GLN A 141 9.16 -1.85 0.31
N GLY A 142 8.52 -2.55 -0.64
CA GLY A 142 7.74 -3.75 -0.39
C GLY A 142 7.14 -4.34 -1.65
N ILE A 143 6.41 -5.43 -1.48
CA ILE A 143 5.70 -6.14 -2.55
C ILE A 143 4.22 -6.23 -2.17
N MET A 144 3.35 -5.71 -3.03
CA MET A 144 1.89 -5.82 -2.92
C MET A 144 1.41 -6.91 -3.86
N VAL A 145 0.97 -8.04 -3.31
CA VAL A 145 0.36 -9.13 -4.08
C VAL A 145 -1.14 -8.93 -4.08
N PHE A 146 -1.80 -8.99 -5.24
CA PHE A 146 -3.25 -8.81 -5.32
C PHE A 146 -3.94 -9.79 -6.26
N SER A 147 -5.23 -9.99 -6.03
CA SER A 147 -6.14 -10.67 -6.97
C SER A 147 -7.42 -9.85 -7.13
N THR A 148 -8.03 -9.92 -8.31
CA THR A 148 -9.40 -9.40 -8.55
C THR A 148 -10.49 -10.36 -8.08
N VAL A 149 -10.11 -11.56 -7.62
CA VAL A 149 -11.02 -12.46 -6.90
C VAL A 149 -10.91 -12.15 -5.41
N THR A 150 -12.00 -11.72 -4.80
CA THR A 150 -12.03 -11.16 -3.45
C THR A 150 -12.79 -12.04 -2.46
N VAL A 151 -12.54 -11.82 -1.15
CA VAL A 151 -13.33 -12.43 -0.07
C VAL A 151 -14.67 -11.70 0.05
N GLU A 152 -14.64 -10.38 0.06
CA GLU A 152 -15.82 -9.52 0.13
C GLU A 152 -16.28 -9.15 -1.28
N GLU A 153 -17.56 -9.39 -1.60
CA GLU A 153 -18.12 -9.20 -2.95
C GLU A 153 -18.09 -7.73 -3.40
N GLU A 154 -18.14 -6.78 -2.46
CA GLU A 154 -18.09 -5.35 -2.76
C GLU A 154 -16.66 -4.82 -3.03
N SER A 155 -15.63 -5.66 -2.82
CA SER A 155 -14.24 -5.27 -3.05
C SER A 155 -13.81 -5.49 -4.50
N THR A 156 -13.05 -4.54 -5.05
CA THR A 156 -12.44 -4.67 -6.39
C THR A 156 -11.25 -5.63 -6.40
N VAL A 157 -10.47 -5.66 -5.32
CA VAL A 157 -9.25 -6.47 -5.19
C VAL A 157 -9.06 -6.97 -3.76
N HIS A 158 -8.36 -8.10 -3.61
CA HIS A 158 -7.90 -8.65 -2.36
C HIS A 158 -6.38 -8.68 -2.36
N THR A 159 -5.76 -8.19 -1.29
CA THR A 159 -4.33 -7.89 -1.26
C THR A 159 -3.63 -8.48 -0.05
N ARG A 160 -2.31 -8.67 -0.18
CA ARG A 160 -1.37 -8.85 0.93
C ARG A 160 -0.14 -7.98 0.67
N MET A 161 0.38 -7.34 1.70
CA MET A 161 1.50 -6.43 1.59
C MET A 161 2.68 -6.94 2.42
N PHE A 162 3.81 -7.20 1.77
CA PHE A 162 5.06 -7.58 2.42
C PHE A 162 6.06 -6.41 2.40
N ALA A 163 6.44 -5.91 3.58
CA ALA A 163 7.25 -4.69 3.75
C ALA A 163 8.57 -4.96 4.49
N SER A 164 9.15 -6.15 4.33
CA SER A 164 10.36 -6.52 5.10
C SER A 164 11.54 -5.56 4.93
N PRO A 165 11.74 -4.84 3.80
CA PRO A 165 12.78 -3.80 3.70
C PRO A 165 12.65 -2.67 4.73
N VAL A 166 11.43 -2.43 5.25
CA VAL A 166 11.17 -1.41 6.28
C VAL A 166 10.93 -2.02 7.66
N GLY A 167 11.23 -3.31 7.85
CA GLY A 167 11.18 -3.99 9.14
C GLY A 167 9.80 -4.56 9.51
N VAL A 168 8.86 -4.61 8.56
CA VAL A 168 7.52 -5.17 8.76
C VAL A 168 7.34 -6.37 7.84
N VAL A 169 7.24 -7.58 8.40
CA VAL A 169 7.15 -8.80 7.57
C VAL A 169 5.91 -8.77 6.66
N GLU A 170 4.76 -8.44 7.24
CA GLU A 170 3.49 -8.27 6.55
C GLU A 170 2.71 -7.14 7.22
N ASP A 171 2.24 -6.18 6.43
CA ASP A 171 1.44 -5.05 6.93
C ASP A 171 -0.05 -5.33 6.65
N PRO A 172 -0.91 -5.37 7.67
CA PRO A 172 -2.34 -5.63 7.49
C PRO A 172 -3.07 -4.54 6.70
N ALA A 173 -2.56 -3.31 6.67
CA ALA A 173 -3.23 -2.19 5.99
C ALA A 173 -2.26 -1.08 5.54
N THR A 174 -1.65 -1.24 4.36
CA THR A 174 -0.75 -0.23 3.81
C THR A 174 -1.48 0.75 2.88
N GLY A 175 -1.96 1.87 3.43
CA GLY A 175 -2.71 2.88 2.65
C GLY A 175 -1.94 3.46 1.45
N SER A 176 -0.62 3.67 1.58
CA SER A 176 0.22 4.19 0.48
C SER A 176 0.35 3.16 -0.66
N ALA A 177 0.61 1.89 -0.32
CA ALA A 177 0.68 0.82 -1.31
C ALA A 177 -0.71 0.55 -1.96
N THR A 178 -1.79 0.74 -1.21
CA THR A 178 -3.17 0.65 -1.75
C THR A 178 -3.49 1.81 -2.70
N GLY A 179 -3.00 3.03 -2.42
CA GLY A 179 -3.10 4.16 -3.35
C GLY A 179 -2.34 3.92 -4.65
N ALA A 180 -1.12 3.38 -4.56
CA ALA A 180 -0.33 2.96 -5.71
C ALA A 180 -1.04 1.87 -6.54
N LEU A 181 -1.63 0.86 -5.87
CA LEU A 181 -2.45 -0.16 -6.53
C LEU A 181 -3.69 0.45 -7.20
N GLY A 182 -4.34 1.44 -6.57
CA GLY A 182 -5.46 2.16 -7.16
C GLY A 182 -5.08 2.81 -8.49
N ALA A 183 -3.93 3.49 -8.55
CA ALA A 183 -3.41 4.07 -9.79
C ALA A 183 -3.01 3.02 -10.84
N TYR A 184 -2.47 1.87 -10.42
CA TYR A 184 -2.15 0.76 -11.32
C TYR A 184 -3.40 0.18 -12.02
N LEU A 185 -4.56 0.22 -11.37
CA LEU A 185 -5.80 -0.36 -11.90
C LEU A 185 -6.59 0.57 -12.84
N THR A 186 -6.13 1.80 -13.07
CA THR A 186 -6.77 2.79 -13.97
C THR A 186 -6.13 2.80 -15.34
#